data_AF-A0A435K1P1-F1
#
_entry.id   AF-A0A435K1P1-F1
#
_cell.length_a   1.000
_cell.length_b   1.000
_cell.length_c   1.000
_cell.angle_alpha   90.00
_cell.angle_beta   90.00
_cell.angle_gamma   90.00
#
_symmetry.space_group_name_H-M   'P 1'
#
loop_
_entity.id
_entity.type
_entity.pdbx_description
1 polymer ?
#
loop_
_entity_poly.entity_id
_entity_poly.type
_entity_poly.pdbx_seq_one_letter_code
_entity_poly.pdbx_strand_id
1 'polypeptide(L)'
;HGPAQHRSARQWIIVKCTAVLGGSMPVASTGVGIVAAGTSDMSVAREAARALCFNGHDAPIVADVGVAGLWRLTERLDEIRMFRVVIAVAGMEGALFSVLAGLIAAPLIAVPTSVGYGVAAGGYVALNAALASCSPGVVVVNIDNGFGAAAAAVKMLSMR
;
A
#
# COMPACT_ATOMS: atom_id res chain seq x y z
N HIS A 1 -20.21 40.11 27.36
CA HIS A 1 -18.73 40.07 27.36
C HIS A 1 -18.27 38.76 26.76
N GLY A 2 -17.56 38.76 25.62
CA GLY A 2 -16.66 37.65 25.27
C GLY A 2 -15.34 37.77 26.03
N PRO A 3 -14.26 37.04 25.68
CA PRO A 3 -14.12 35.91 24.76
C PRO A 3 -13.22 34.78 25.33
N ALA A 4 -12.84 33.82 24.46
CA ALA A 4 -11.70 32.89 24.56
C ALA A 4 -11.90 31.57 25.31
N GLN A 5 -11.88 30.46 24.55
CA GLN A 5 -10.82 29.43 24.58
C GLN A 5 -11.35 28.14 23.93
N HIS A 6 -11.16 27.97 22.63
CA HIS A 6 -11.04 26.64 22.01
C HIS A 6 -10.21 26.77 20.73
N ARG A 7 -8.90 26.94 20.90
CA ARG A 7 -7.91 26.67 19.84
C ARG A 7 -7.66 25.16 19.85
N SER A 8 -8.43 24.38 19.09
CA SER A 8 -8.05 22.98 18.82
C SER A 8 -7.00 22.95 17.71
N ALA A 9 -5.94 22.18 17.95
CA ALA A 9 -4.74 22.10 17.15
C ALA A 9 -5.06 21.60 15.73
N ARG A 10 -4.88 22.48 14.74
CA ARG A 10 -4.93 22.13 13.32
C ARG A 10 -3.51 21.79 12.87
N GLN A 11 -3.20 20.49 12.74
CA GLN A 11 -1.93 20.04 12.21
C GLN A 11 -2.05 19.87 10.69
N TRP A 12 -1.53 20.85 9.95
CA TRP A 12 -1.51 20.84 8.49
C TRP A 12 -0.24 20.14 8.01
N ILE A 13 -0.35 18.91 7.52
CA ILE A 13 0.73 18.30 6.73
C ILE A 13 0.38 18.49 5.26
N ILE A 14 0.88 19.59 4.68
CA ILE A 14 0.71 19.89 3.26
C ILE A 14 1.74 19.10 2.47
N VAL A 15 1.34 17.95 1.92
CA VAL A 15 2.05 17.28 0.84
C VAL A 15 1.01 16.83 -0.19
N LYS A 16 0.84 17.67 -1.23
CA LYS A 16 -0.06 17.55 -2.41
C LYS A 16 -1.45 16.94 -2.11
N CYS A 17 -2.44 17.84 -1.97
CA CYS A 17 -3.89 17.65 -2.18
C CYS A 17 -4.72 16.71 -1.29
N THR A 18 -4.31 16.39 -0.07
CA THR A 18 -5.23 15.72 0.89
C THR A 18 -5.15 16.36 2.26
N ALA A 19 -6.25 17.00 2.69
CA ALA A 19 -6.42 17.51 4.04
C ALA A 19 -7.24 16.50 4.86
N VAL A 20 -6.73 16.06 6.01
CA VAL A 20 -7.47 15.23 6.97
C VAL A 20 -8.09 16.14 8.02
N LEU A 21 -9.40 16.07 8.21
CA LEU A 21 -10.16 16.87 9.19
C LEU A 21 -10.88 15.91 10.15
N GLY A 22 -10.20 15.53 11.24
CA GLY A 22 -10.74 14.61 12.26
C GLY A 22 -9.64 13.91 13.06
N GLY A 23 -9.84 13.71 14.36
CA GLY A 23 -8.86 13.11 15.28
C GLY A 23 -8.64 11.60 15.05
N SER A 24 -7.49 11.11 15.52
CA SER A 24 -7.04 9.72 15.40
C SER A 24 -8.03 8.73 16.03
N MET A 25 -8.55 7.78 15.23
CA MET A 25 -9.32 6.63 15.72
C MET A 25 -8.40 5.57 16.35
N PRO A 26 -8.88 4.75 17.30
CA PRO A 26 -8.09 3.68 17.91
C PRO A 26 -7.81 2.57 16.89
N VAL A 27 -6.55 2.15 16.82
CA VAL A 27 -6.00 1.20 15.85
C VAL A 27 -6.36 -0.24 16.23
N ALA A 28 -7.10 -0.94 15.36
CA ALA A 28 -7.30 -2.39 15.46
C ALA A 28 -6.09 -3.14 14.88
N SER A 29 -5.60 -4.15 15.60
CA SER A 29 -4.40 -4.91 15.25
C SER A 29 -4.58 -5.79 14.00
N THR A 30 -3.58 -5.72 13.10
CA THR A 30 -3.31 -6.57 11.92
C THR A 30 -4.41 -6.60 10.83
N GLY A 31 -4.73 -5.44 10.25
CA GLY A 31 -5.68 -5.32 9.14
C GLY A 31 -5.02 -5.43 7.76
N VAL A 32 -4.21 -4.44 7.40
CA VAL A 32 -3.60 -4.32 6.06
C VAL A 32 -2.11 -4.04 6.20
N GLY A 33 -1.28 -4.76 5.43
CA GLY A 33 0.14 -4.45 5.29
C GLY A 33 0.44 -3.85 3.92
N ILE A 34 1.33 -2.86 3.86
CA ILE A 34 1.79 -2.30 2.59
C ILE A 34 3.23 -2.73 2.35
N VAL A 35 3.53 -3.27 1.18
CA VAL A 35 4.84 -3.79 0.82
C VAL A 35 5.34 -3.05 -0.42
N ALA A 36 6.39 -2.25 -0.28
CA ALA A 36 6.96 -1.45 -1.37
C ALA A 36 8.28 -2.04 -1.85
N ALA A 37 8.39 -2.29 -3.16
CA ALA A 37 9.59 -2.88 -3.76
C ALA A 37 10.83 -2.01 -3.57
N GLY A 38 10.71 -0.70 -3.73
CA GLY A 38 11.80 0.24 -3.54
C GLY A 38 11.37 1.59 -3.00
N THR A 39 12.35 2.44 -2.71
CA THR A 39 12.12 3.81 -2.19
C THR A 39 11.37 4.70 -3.17
N SER A 40 11.49 4.45 -4.48
CA SER A 40 10.78 5.20 -5.52
C SER A 40 9.27 4.97 -5.48
N ASP A 41 8.83 3.78 -5.06
CA ASP A 41 7.41 3.41 -4.94
C ASP A 41 6.71 4.08 -3.73
N MET A 42 7.47 4.74 -2.86
CA MET A 42 6.98 5.21 -1.57
C MET A 42 5.92 6.30 -1.64
N SER A 43 5.84 7.08 -2.72
CA SER A 43 4.75 8.06 -2.90
C SER A 43 3.39 7.38 -2.97
N VAL A 44 3.29 6.31 -3.77
CA VAL A 44 2.09 5.49 -3.95
C VAL A 44 1.79 4.67 -2.69
N ALA A 45 2.82 4.07 -2.07
CA ALA A 45 2.65 3.36 -0.80
C ALA A 45 2.11 4.28 0.32
N ARG A 46 2.61 5.51 0.42
CA ARG A 46 2.11 6.51 1.39
C ARG A 46 0.73 7.03 1.07
N GLU A 47 0.32 7.05 -0.19
CA GLU A 47 -1.07 7.35 -0.55
C GLU A 47 -2.01 6.26 -0.01
N ALA A 48 -1.69 4.99 -0.27
CA ALA A 48 -2.46 3.86 0.26
C ALA A 48 -2.53 3.89 1.80
N ALA A 49 -1.40 4.11 2.47
CA ALA A 49 -1.35 4.22 3.94
C ALA A 49 -2.22 5.36 4.46
N ARG A 50 -2.18 6.54 3.82
CA ARG A 50 -3.01 7.69 4.20
C ARG A 50 -4.50 7.42 3.99
N ALA A 51 -4.86 6.78 2.88
CA ALA A 51 -6.24 6.40 2.60
C ALA A 51 -6.76 5.36 3.62
N LEU A 52 -5.94 4.38 4.01
CA LEU A 52 -6.28 3.42 5.07
C LEU A 52 -6.43 4.10 6.43
N CYS A 53 -5.49 4.98 6.78
CA CYS A 53 -5.55 5.76 8.02
C CYS A 53 -6.82 6.62 8.10
N PHE A 54 -7.21 7.26 6.99
CA PHE A 54 -8.47 7.99 6.90
C PHE A 54 -9.70 7.11 7.13
N ASN A 55 -9.62 5.82 6.80
CA ASN A 55 -10.68 4.84 7.05
C ASN A 55 -10.52 4.11 8.40
N GLY A 56 -9.66 4.59 9.30
CA GLY A 56 -9.49 4.03 10.64
C GLY A 56 -8.62 2.77 10.71
N HIS A 57 -7.84 2.47 9.67
CA HIS A 57 -6.91 1.35 9.63
C HIS A 57 -5.46 1.83 9.70
N ASP A 58 -4.69 1.30 10.66
CA ASP A 58 -3.24 1.42 10.62
C ASP A 58 -2.67 0.42 9.60
N ALA A 59 -1.70 0.90 8.83
CA ALA A 59 -1.18 0.20 7.67
C ALA A 59 0.34 0.37 7.63
N PRO A 60 1.10 -0.47 8.36
CA PRO A 60 2.55 -0.40 8.35
C PRO A 60 3.09 -0.66 6.94
N ILE A 61 4.15 0.07 6.59
CA ILE A 61 4.84 -0.06 5.31
C ILE A 61 6.14 -0.82 5.52
N VAL A 62 6.27 -1.97 4.86
CA VAL A 62 7.52 -2.71 4.69
C VAL A 62 8.12 -2.28 3.36
N ALA A 63 9.23 -1.54 3.40
CA ALA A 63 9.86 -0.96 2.22
C ALA A 63 11.20 -1.62 1.88
N ASP A 64 11.65 -1.43 0.64
CA ASP A 64 12.94 -1.94 0.12
C ASP A 64 13.05 -3.48 0.10
N VAL A 65 11.93 -4.14 -0.21
CA VAL A 65 11.84 -5.61 -0.31
C VAL A 65 11.64 -6.12 -1.75
N GLY A 66 12.22 -5.39 -2.72
CA GLY A 66 12.21 -5.79 -4.12
C GLY A 66 12.94 -7.12 -4.38
N VAL A 67 12.60 -7.78 -5.49
CA VAL A 67 13.12 -9.12 -5.84
C VAL A 67 14.61 -9.15 -6.17
N ALA A 68 15.22 -8.01 -6.53
CA ALA A 68 16.66 -7.89 -6.77
C ALA A 68 17.49 -8.22 -5.51
N GLY A 69 16.90 -8.12 -4.32
CA GLY A 69 17.47 -8.52 -3.06
C GLY A 69 16.50 -9.40 -2.29
N LEU A 70 16.11 -10.54 -2.86
CA LEU A 70 15.05 -11.43 -2.32
C LEU A 70 15.21 -11.77 -0.83
N TRP A 71 16.45 -11.81 -0.31
CA TRP A 71 16.71 -12.03 1.12
C TRP A 71 16.05 -10.96 2.01
N ARG A 72 15.99 -9.70 1.57
CA ARG A 72 15.30 -8.60 2.28
C ARG A 72 13.82 -8.87 2.44
N LEU A 73 13.21 -9.48 1.43
CA LEU A 73 11.81 -9.92 1.50
C LEU A 73 11.67 -11.09 2.48
N THR A 74 12.53 -12.09 2.40
CA THR A 74 12.44 -13.27 3.27
C THR A 74 12.65 -12.94 4.75
N GLU A 75 13.52 -11.98 5.07
CA GLU A 75 13.75 -11.50 6.44
C GLU A 75 12.52 -10.81 7.06
N ARG A 76 11.62 -10.27 6.22
CA ARG A 76 10.38 -9.61 6.64
C ARG A 76 9.14 -10.46 6.41
N LEU A 77 9.30 -11.69 5.89
CA LEU A 77 8.17 -12.51 5.45
C LEU A 77 7.24 -12.89 6.60
N ASP A 78 7.79 -13.22 7.76
CA ASP A 78 6.99 -13.60 8.93
C ASP A 78 6.10 -12.45 9.41
N GLU A 79 6.59 -11.20 9.35
CA GLU A 79 5.77 -10.01 9.62
C GLU A 79 4.69 -9.83 8.55
N ILE A 80 5.03 -9.95 7.27
CA ILE A 80 4.07 -9.78 6.17
C ILE A 80 2.93 -10.80 6.27
N ARG A 81 3.23 -12.03 6.68
CA ARG A 81 2.25 -13.11 6.87
C ARG A 81 1.22 -12.82 7.97
N MET A 82 1.47 -11.85 8.85
CA MET A 82 0.52 -11.48 9.90
C MET A 82 -0.63 -10.62 9.38
N PHE A 83 -0.52 -10.02 8.19
CA PHE A 83 -1.56 -9.16 7.65
C PHE A 83 -2.71 -9.96 7.03
N ARG A 84 -3.95 -9.45 7.17
CA ARG A 84 -5.15 -10.06 6.58
C ARG A 84 -5.35 -9.69 5.12
N VAL A 85 -4.81 -8.56 4.69
CA VAL A 85 -4.74 -8.10 3.30
C VAL A 85 -3.37 -7.47 3.07
N VAL A 86 -2.75 -7.72 1.93
CA VAL A 86 -1.46 -7.12 1.58
C VAL A 86 -1.60 -6.25 0.34
N ILE A 87 -1.12 -5.01 0.41
CA ILE A 87 -0.99 -4.11 -0.74
C ILE A 87 0.48 -4.14 -1.17
N ALA A 88 0.76 -4.67 -2.36
CA ALA A 88 2.11 -4.69 -2.92
C ALA A 88 2.27 -3.56 -3.93
N VAL A 89 3.37 -2.82 -3.87
CA VAL A 89 3.63 -1.64 -4.68
C VAL A 89 4.98 -1.78 -5.38
N ALA A 90 4.98 -1.78 -6.72
CA ALA A 90 6.21 -1.94 -7.51
C ALA A 90 6.08 -1.36 -8.93
N GLY A 91 7.13 -0.71 -9.44
CA GLY A 91 7.12 -0.10 -10.79
C GLY A 91 8.13 -0.62 -11.81
N MET A 92 9.02 -1.54 -11.44
CA MET A 92 10.00 -2.12 -12.37
C MET A 92 9.38 -3.29 -13.15
N GLU A 93 9.86 -4.51 -12.90
CA GLU A 93 9.43 -5.71 -13.64
C GLU A 93 8.16 -6.37 -13.06
N GLY A 94 7.81 -6.07 -11.80
CA GLY A 94 6.55 -6.49 -11.18
C GLY A 94 6.52 -7.91 -10.59
N ALA A 95 7.62 -8.68 -10.60
CA ALA A 95 7.70 -10.01 -10.01
C ALA A 95 7.43 -10.03 -8.51
N LEU A 96 7.60 -8.90 -7.81
CA LEU A 96 7.18 -8.77 -6.42
C LEU A 96 5.73 -9.25 -6.23
N PHE A 97 4.83 -8.93 -7.17
CA PHE A 97 3.41 -9.31 -7.06
C PHE A 97 3.23 -10.83 -7.04
N SER A 98 3.81 -11.52 -8.03
CA SER A 98 3.70 -12.97 -8.15
C SER A 98 4.41 -13.72 -7.04
N VAL A 99 5.62 -13.28 -6.68
CA VAL A 99 6.43 -13.87 -5.60
C VAL A 99 5.71 -13.72 -4.26
N LEU A 100 5.26 -12.51 -3.94
CA LEU A 100 4.64 -12.25 -2.65
C LEU A 100 3.32 -13.00 -2.51
N ALA A 101 2.50 -13.03 -3.55
CA ALA A 101 1.24 -13.78 -3.56
C ALA A 101 1.44 -15.30 -3.38
N GLY A 102 2.57 -15.85 -3.83
CA GLY A 102 2.91 -17.26 -3.60
C GLY A 102 3.41 -17.57 -2.17
N LEU A 103 3.81 -16.54 -1.40
CA LEU A 103 4.42 -16.70 -0.08
C LEU A 103 3.48 -16.38 1.10
N ILE A 104 2.34 -15.76 0.81
CA ILE A 104 1.34 -15.35 1.81
C ILE A 104 0.00 -16.04 1.55
N ALA A 105 -0.78 -16.24 2.61
CA ALA A 105 -2.15 -16.76 2.50
C ALA A 105 -3.21 -15.66 2.27
N ALA A 106 -2.87 -14.41 2.59
CA ALA A 106 -3.76 -13.26 2.46
C ALA A 106 -3.95 -12.85 0.99
N PRO A 107 -5.12 -12.29 0.62
CA PRO A 107 -5.28 -11.65 -0.69
C PRO A 107 -4.26 -10.52 -0.87
N LEU A 108 -3.75 -10.40 -2.10
CA LEU A 108 -2.76 -9.41 -2.48
C LEU A 108 -3.36 -8.42 -3.48
N ILE A 109 -3.25 -7.14 -3.17
CA ILE A 109 -3.63 -6.05 -4.07
C ILE A 109 -2.35 -5.48 -4.69
N ALA A 110 -2.13 -5.75 -5.97
CA ALA A 110 -1.00 -5.26 -6.72
C ALA A 110 -1.27 -3.83 -7.21
N VAL A 111 -0.35 -2.93 -6.88
CA VAL A 111 -0.32 -1.52 -7.30
C VAL A 111 0.93 -1.29 -8.15
N PRO A 112 0.80 -1.42 -9.49
CA PRO A 112 1.86 -1.02 -10.40
C PRO A 112 2.15 0.47 -10.22
N THR A 113 3.41 0.88 -10.28
CA THR A 113 3.77 2.30 -10.23
C THR A 113 4.45 2.76 -11.52
N SER A 114 4.37 4.05 -11.83
CA SER A 114 4.96 4.62 -13.03
C SER A 114 6.46 4.91 -12.89
N VAL A 115 7.12 4.50 -11.80
CA VAL A 115 8.50 4.90 -11.46
C VAL A 115 9.56 4.16 -12.27
N GLY A 116 9.17 3.10 -12.97
CA GLY A 116 10.04 2.37 -13.88
C GLY A 116 10.61 3.26 -14.99
N TYR A 117 11.73 2.82 -15.56
CA TYR A 117 12.41 3.52 -16.65
C TYR A 117 12.77 2.55 -17.79
N GLY A 118 13.15 3.11 -18.95
CA GLY A 118 13.44 2.31 -20.14
C GLY A 118 12.23 1.48 -20.55
N VAL A 119 12.41 0.16 -20.64
CA VAL A 119 11.31 -0.77 -20.98
C VAL A 119 10.20 -0.74 -19.94
N ALA A 120 10.52 -0.50 -18.66
CA ALA A 120 9.53 -0.43 -17.58
C ALA A 120 8.87 0.96 -17.42
N ALA A 121 9.13 1.90 -18.33
CA ALA A 121 8.60 3.26 -18.24
C ALA A 121 7.07 3.29 -18.22
N GLY A 122 6.51 4.17 -17.37
CA GLY A 122 5.06 4.36 -17.27
C GLY A 122 4.32 3.22 -16.58
N GLY A 123 5.00 2.24 -16.00
CA GLY A 123 4.38 1.19 -15.16
C GLY A 123 3.65 0.08 -15.93
N TYR A 124 3.66 0.11 -17.26
CA TYR A 124 2.96 -0.88 -18.09
C TYR A 124 3.55 -2.29 -17.95
N VAL A 125 4.87 -2.42 -17.78
CA VAL A 125 5.50 -3.72 -17.54
C VAL A 125 5.02 -4.31 -16.21
N ALA A 126 5.09 -3.53 -15.13
CA ALA A 126 4.60 -3.94 -13.82
C ALA A 126 3.10 -4.26 -13.84
N LEU A 127 2.28 -3.47 -14.54
CA LEU A 127 0.85 -3.72 -14.71
C LEU A 127 0.57 -5.04 -15.43
N ASN A 128 1.23 -5.26 -16.57
CA ASN A 128 1.06 -6.49 -17.34
C ASN A 128 1.58 -7.70 -16.57
N ALA A 129 2.69 -7.57 -15.84
CA ALA A 129 3.20 -8.62 -14.96
C ALA A 129 2.23 -8.98 -13.83
N ALA A 130 1.59 -7.97 -13.21
CA ALA A 130 0.57 -8.19 -12.20
C ALA A 130 -0.65 -8.92 -12.78
N LEU A 131 -1.14 -8.50 -13.95
CA LEU A 131 -2.31 -9.10 -14.61
C LEU A 131 -2.04 -10.49 -15.17
N ALA A 132 -0.82 -10.75 -15.63
CA ALA A 132 -0.39 -12.04 -16.14
C ALA A 132 0.00 -13.03 -15.01
N SER A 133 -0.05 -12.61 -13.75
CA SER A 133 0.29 -13.46 -12.62
C SER A 133 -0.65 -14.66 -12.53
N CYS A 134 -0.07 -15.87 -12.45
CA CYS A 134 -0.82 -17.09 -12.19
C CYS A 134 -1.06 -17.32 -10.69
N SER A 135 -0.48 -16.48 -9.82
CA SER A 135 -0.65 -16.62 -8.37
C SER A 135 -2.10 -16.29 -7.98
N PRO A 136 -2.80 -17.20 -7.27
CA PRO A 136 -4.18 -16.94 -6.87
C PRO A 136 -4.26 -15.80 -5.85
N GLY A 137 -5.40 -15.12 -5.82
CA GLY A 137 -5.65 -14.06 -4.82
C GLY A 137 -5.00 -12.72 -5.14
N VAL A 138 -4.43 -12.54 -6.34
CA VAL A 138 -3.93 -11.24 -6.83
C VAL A 138 -5.09 -10.44 -7.43
N VAL A 139 -5.27 -9.21 -6.94
CA VAL A 139 -6.16 -8.20 -7.51
C VAL A 139 -5.31 -7.03 -7.95
N VAL A 140 -5.53 -6.51 -9.15
CA VAL A 140 -4.71 -5.43 -9.72
C VAL A 140 -5.52 -4.15 -9.79
N VAL A 141 -4.92 -3.04 -9.34
CA VAL A 141 -5.47 -1.69 -9.55
C VAL A 141 -4.70 -0.96 -10.65
N ASN A 142 -5.24 0.17 -11.10
CA ASN A 142 -4.55 1.04 -12.05
C ASN A 142 -3.16 1.46 -11.55
N ILE A 143 -2.31 1.83 -12.50
CA ILE A 143 -0.99 2.39 -12.24
C ILE A 143 -1.11 3.60 -11.30
N ASP A 144 -0.25 3.65 -10.29
CA ASP A 144 -0.16 4.65 -9.22
C ASP A 144 -1.42 4.78 -8.34
N ASN A 145 -2.37 3.85 -8.43
CA ASN A 145 -3.65 3.97 -7.73
C ASN A 145 -3.59 3.44 -6.28
N GLY A 146 -2.78 4.09 -5.43
CA GLY A 146 -2.67 3.73 -4.01
C GLY A 146 -3.99 3.89 -3.26
N PHE A 147 -4.76 4.92 -3.61
CA PHE A 147 -6.11 5.14 -3.06
C PHE A 147 -7.06 3.98 -3.37
N GLY A 148 -7.11 3.53 -4.63
CA GLY A 148 -7.97 2.43 -5.07
C GLY A 148 -7.61 1.12 -4.36
N ALA A 149 -6.32 0.87 -4.13
CA ALA A 149 -5.86 -0.28 -3.38
C ALA A 149 -6.34 -0.25 -1.92
N ALA A 150 -6.21 0.91 -1.26
CA ALA A 150 -6.73 1.10 0.10
C ALA A 150 -8.25 0.88 0.17
N ALA A 151 -9.01 1.47 -0.76
CA ALA A 151 -10.46 1.30 -0.82
C ALA A 151 -10.88 -0.16 -1.01
N ALA A 152 -10.17 -0.90 -1.88
CA ALA A 152 -10.39 -2.33 -2.06
C ALA A 152 -10.09 -3.12 -0.78
N ALA A 153 -8.97 -2.83 -0.11
CA ALA A 153 -8.61 -3.48 1.14
C ALA A 153 -9.64 -3.26 2.26
N VAL A 154 -10.15 -2.02 2.42
CA VAL A 154 -11.23 -1.71 3.38
C VAL A 154 -12.47 -2.55 3.11
N LYS A 155 -12.86 -2.68 1.84
CA LYS A 155 -14.02 -3.50 1.45
C LYS A 155 -13.79 -4.99 1.76
N MET A 156 -12.60 -5.52 1.46
CA MET A 156 -12.24 -6.91 1.78
C MET A 156 -12.32 -7.19 3.28
N LEU A 157 -11.84 -6.27 4.12
CA LEU A 157 -11.92 -6.42 5.58
C LEU A 157 -13.34 -6.28 6.14
N SER A 158 -14.22 -5.59 5.42
CA SER A 158 -15.62 -5.34 5.83
C SER A 158 -16.56 -6.49 5.46
N MET A 159 -16.13 -7.41 4.61
CA MET A 159 -16.88 -8.63 4.30
C MET A 159 -16.72 -9.62 5.46
N ARG A 160 -17.77 -9.75 6.27
CA ARG A 160 -17.88 -10.75 7.35
C ARG A 160 -18.49 -12.04 6.84
#